data_AF-A0A7S0F7Z2-F1
#
_entry.id   AF-A0A7S0F7Z2-F1
#
_cell.length_a   1.000
_cell.length_b   1.000
_cell.length_c   1.000
_cell.angle_alpha   90.00
_cell.angle_beta   90.00
_cell.angle_gamma   90.00
#
_symmetry.space_group_name_H-M   'P 1'
#
loop_
_entity.id
_entity.type
_entity.pdbx_description
1 polymer ?
#
loop_
_entity_poly.entity_id
_entity_poly.type
_entity_poly.pdbx_seq_one_letter_code
_entity_poly.pdbx_strand_id
1 'polypeptide(L)'
;VSCPVVFAFLSCICHRLVHKIRFGDWVPSPIDERCPAVFATACTESERDSQCCICLLQLAEDSAEIERQGPPTLRRLPCGHLFHLACIDPYIAKAKHCPMCRRTPFPPRRLSAAEIYVRRQGEVSEEELMEEMRAAATP
;
A
#
# COMPACT_ATOMS: atom_id res chain seq x y z
N VAL A 1 -16.38 -50.65 21.43
CA VAL A 1 -17.02 -49.31 21.31
C VAL A 1 -15.94 -48.29 20.97
N SER A 2 -15.57 -48.21 19.70
CA SER A 2 -14.54 -47.28 19.21
C SER A 2 -15.18 -46.52 18.06
N CYS A 3 -15.80 -45.38 18.37
CA CYS A 3 -16.53 -44.57 17.40
C CYS A 3 -15.58 -43.48 16.87
N PRO A 4 -15.32 -43.41 15.55
CA PRO A 4 -14.24 -42.61 14.96
C PRO A 4 -14.64 -41.15 14.71
N VAL A 5 -15.40 -40.55 15.63
CA VAL A 5 -15.91 -39.17 15.48
C VAL A 5 -15.00 -38.10 16.08
N VAL A 6 -13.90 -38.47 16.74
CA VAL A 6 -12.93 -37.50 17.31
C VAL A 6 -11.86 -37.02 16.32
N PHE A 7 -11.72 -37.66 15.15
CA PHE A 7 -10.76 -37.24 14.12
C PHE A 7 -11.35 -36.31 13.04
N ALA A 8 -12.66 -36.03 13.09
CA ALA A 8 -13.35 -35.22 12.10
C ALA A 8 -13.47 -33.72 12.46
N PHE A 9 -12.84 -33.25 13.54
CA PHE A 9 -12.79 -31.81 13.87
C PHE A 9 -11.56 -31.08 13.32
N LEU A 10 -10.55 -31.81 12.82
CA LEU A 10 -9.36 -31.20 12.19
C LEU A 10 -9.46 -31.13 10.65
N SER A 11 -10.58 -31.55 10.05
CA SER A 11 -10.70 -31.65 8.59
C SER A 11 -11.57 -30.56 7.93
N CYS A 12 -12.48 -29.88 8.63
CA CYS A 12 -13.16 -28.69 8.06
C CYS A 12 -12.35 -27.39 8.16
N ILE A 13 -11.07 -27.50 8.56
CA ILE A 13 -10.05 -26.45 8.50
C ILE A 13 -9.37 -26.40 7.11
N CYS A 14 -9.79 -27.24 6.15
CA CYS A 14 -9.53 -27.03 4.72
C CYS A 14 -10.55 -25.98 4.21
N HIS A 15 -10.21 -24.70 3.99
CA HIS A 15 -9.47 -24.26 2.81
C HIS A 15 -8.86 -22.85 3.03
N ARG A 16 -8.99 -22.26 4.22
CA ARG A 16 -8.52 -20.89 4.51
C ARG A 16 -7.26 -20.83 5.39
N LEU A 17 -6.74 -21.99 5.79
CA LEU A 17 -5.56 -22.13 6.66
C LEU A 17 -4.29 -22.58 5.92
N VAL A 18 -4.36 -22.88 4.62
CA VAL A 18 -3.20 -23.38 3.82
C VAL A 18 -2.27 -22.26 3.31
N HIS A 19 -2.56 -20.98 3.58
CA HIS A 19 -1.62 -19.89 3.24
C HIS A 19 -0.93 -19.21 4.43
N LYS A 20 -1.17 -19.64 5.68
CA LYS A 20 -0.71 -18.88 6.86
C LYS A 20 0.13 -19.64 7.89
N ILE A 21 0.71 -20.79 7.54
CA ILE A 21 1.72 -21.45 8.38
C ILE A 21 2.93 -21.87 7.52
N ARG A 22 3.77 -20.88 7.20
CA ARG A 22 5.22 -21.07 7.17
C ARG A 22 5.81 -20.14 8.22
N PHE A 23 6.29 -20.74 9.32
CA PHE A 23 7.17 -20.08 10.26
C PHE A 23 8.48 -19.76 9.54
N GLY A 24 8.83 -18.47 9.47
CA GLY A 24 10.04 -17.96 8.84
C GLY A 24 9.80 -16.57 8.29
N ASP A 25 9.94 -15.58 9.17
CA ASP A 25 10.00 -14.14 8.88
C ASP A 25 8.80 -13.55 8.13
N TRP A 26 7.73 -13.23 8.86
CA TRP A 26 6.78 -12.23 8.36
C TRP A 26 7.52 -10.89 8.29
N VAL A 27 8.10 -10.62 7.11
CA VAL A 27 8.68 -9.32 6.80
C VAL A 27 7.50 -8.39 6.48
N PRO A 28 7.26 -7.34 7.30
CA PRO A 28 6.23 -6.37 6.99
C PRO A 28 6.49 -5.77 5.60
N SER A 29 5.42 -5.55 4.83
CA SER A 29 5.59 -4.97 3.50
C SER A 29 6.16 -3.54 3.63
N PRO A 30 6.81 -2.99 2.58
CA PRO A 30 7.26 -1.58 2.60
C PRO A 30 6.14 -0.58 2.88
N ILE A 31 4.89 -0.98 2.64
CA ILE A 31 3.68 -0.22 2.98
C ILE A 31 3.44 -0.24 4.49
N ASP A 32 3.57 -1.40 5.14
CA ASP A 32 3.34 -1.57 6.58
C ASP A 32 4.36 -0.83 7.43
N GLU A 33 5.62 -0.80 7.01
CA GLU A 33 6.67 -0.03 7.69
C GLU A 33 6.44 1.50 7.63
N ARG A 34 5.73 1.98 6.62
CA ARG A 34 5.58 3.42 6.36
C ARG A 34 4.22 3.97 6.76
N CYS A 35 3.20 3.12 6.71
CA CYS A 35 1.81 3.50 6.91
C CYS A 35 1.15 2.43 7.79
N PRO A 36 1.44 2.32 9.10
CA PRO A 36 0.97 1.20 9.90
C PRO A 36 -0.56 1.06 9.85
N ALA A 37 -1.02 -0.20 9.81
CA ALA A 37 -2.43 -0.52 9.96
C ALA A 37 -2.92 -0.11 11.35
N VAL A 38 -4.13 0.42 11.42
CA VAL A 38 -4.80 0.81 12.68
C VAL A 38 -6.18 0.19 12.73
N PHE A 39 -6.62 -0.25 13.90
CA PHE A 39 -8.01 -0.63 14.08
C PHE A 39 -8.88 0.62 14.14
N ALA A 40 -10.09 0.57 13.58
CA ALA A 40 -11.02 1.70 13.63
C ALA A 40 -11.33 2.13 15.08
N THR A 41 -11.31 1.18 16.02
CA THR A 41 -11.48 1.44 17.46
C THR A 41 -10.39 2.35 18.06
N ALA A 42 -9.24 2.46 17.40
CA ALA A 42 -8.16 3.38 17.79
C ALA A 42 -8.27 4.76 17.12
N CYS A 43 -9.21 4.97 16.19
CA CYS A 43 -9.48 6.26 15.55
C CYS A 43 -10.48 7.08 16.38
N THR A 44 -10.55 8.39 16.12
CA THR A 44 -11.56 9.26 16.75
C THR A 44 -12.96 9.00 16.18
N GLU A 45 -14.02 9.44 16.88
CA GLU A 45 -15.41 9.34 16.39
C GLU A 45 -15.58 9.98 15.00
N SER A 46 -15.12 11.22 14.85
CA SER A 46 -15.20 11.94 13.56
C SER A 46 -14.49 11.22 12.41
N GLU A 47 -13.41 10.51 12.69
CA GLU A 47 -12.67 9.74 11.68
C GLU A 47 -13.37 8.44 11.31
N ARG A 48 -14.04 7.81 12.27
CA ARG A 48 -14.84 6.60 12.05
C ARG A 48 -16.09 6.87 11.22
N ASP A 49 -16.69 8.04 11.40
CA ASP A 49 -17.88 8.47 10.66
C ASP A 49 -17.55 8.97 9.24
N SER A 50 -16.27 9.15 8.93
CA SER A 50 -15.83 9.51 7.58
C SER A 50 -15.96 8.34 6.61
N GLN A 51 -16.11 8.64 5.32
CA GLN A 51 -16.23 7.65 4.25
C GLN A 51 -14.89 7.39 3.56
N CYS A 52 -14.67 6.13 3.16
CA CYS A 52 -13.56 5.73 2.33
C CYS A 52 -13.82 6.16 0.87
N CYS A 53 -13.00 7.06 0.30
CA CYS A 53 -13.25 7.56 -1.06
C CYS A 53 -12.99 6.54 -2.19
N ILE A 54 -12.53 5.33 -1.86
CA ILE A 54 -12.27 4.26 -2.83
C ILE A 54 -13.51 3.39 -3.03
N CYS A 55 -14.15 2.96 -1.93
CA CYS A 55 -15.34 2.11 -1.96
C CYS A 55 -16.64 2.86 -1.64
N LEU A 56 -16.54 4.14 -1.20
CA LEU A 56 -17.65 5.00 -0.79
C LEU A 56 -18.45 4.51 0.42
N LEU A 57 -17.88 3.56 1.19
CA LEU A 57 -18.46 3.06 2.43
C LEU A 57 -17.86 3.75 3.65
N GLN A 58 -18.57 3.72 4.78
CA GLN A 58 -18.10 4.29 6.05
C GLN A 58 -16.86 3.54 6.57
N LEU A 59 -15.95 4.26 7.22
CA LEU A 59 -14.69 3.69 7.72
C LEU A 59 -14.91 2.78 8.94
N ALA A 60 -15.85 3.13 9.81
CA ALA A 60 -16.42 2.20 10.76
C ALA A 60 -17.68 1.57 10.14
N GLU A 61 -17.63 0.27 9.91
CA GLU A 61 -18.82 -0.53 9.58
C GLU A 61 -19.73 -0.63 10.81
N ASP A 62 -21.02 -0.88 10.57
CA ASP A 62 -22.04 -1.01 11.60
C ASP A 62 -21.64 -2.06 12.65
N SER A 63 -21.99 -1.80 13.92
CA SER A 63 -21.56 -2.60 15.08
C SER A 63 -21.89 -4.10 14.98
N ALA A 64 -22.89 -4.49 14.18
CA ALA A 64 -23.30 -5.87 13.97
C ALA A 64 -22.30 -6.70 13.13
N GLU A 65 -21.54 -6.08 12.23
CA GLU A 65 -20.53 -6.76 11.40
C GLU A 65 -19.24 -7.04 12.21
N ILE A 66 -18.93 -6.12 13.14
CA ILE A 66 -17.75 -6.13 14.01
C ILE A 66 -17.72 -7.34 14.94
N GLU A 67 -18.87 -7.75 15.48
CA GLU A 67 -18.96 -8.92 16.37
C GLU A 67 -18.62 -10.24 15.65
N ARG A 68 -18.86 -10.32 14.34
CA ARG A 68 -18.62 -11.54 13.55
C ARG A 68 -17.23 -11.60 12.93
N GLN A 69 -16.66 -10.44 12.58
CA GLN A 69 -15.45 -10.35 11.74
C GLN A 69 -14.28 -9.64 12.43
N GLY A 70 -14.50 -9.11 13.63
CA GLY A 70 -13.54 -8.29 14.35
C GLY A 70 -13.61 -6.81 13.93
N PRO A 71 -12.88 -5.92 14.62
CA PRO A 71 -12.88 -4.49 14.33
C PRO A 71 -12.32 -4.20 12.93
N PRO A 72 -12.91 -3.25 12.17
CA PRO A 72 -12.45 -2.94 10.83
C PRO A 72 -11.02 -2.39 10.88
N THR A 73 -10.20 -2.82 9.92
CA THR A 73 -8.80 -2.39 9.79
C THR A 73 -8.69 -1.26 8.78
N LEU A 74 -8.11 -0.16 9.24
CA LEU A 74 -7.89 1.04 8.47
C LEU A 74 -6.39 1.26 8.28
N ARG A 75 -6.04 2.10 7.32
CA ARG A 75 -4.67 2.56 7.13
C ARG A 75 -4.64 4.08 7.03
N ARG A 76 -3.80 4.68 7.87
CA ARG A 76 -3.50 6.10 7.83
C ARG A 76 -2.25 6.34 7.00
N LEU A 77 -2.37 7.13 5.94
CA LEU A 77 -1.19 7.59 5.19
C LEU A 77 -0.46 8.71 5.95
N PRO A 78 0.83 8.98 5.68
CA PRO A 78 1.59 10.07 6.31
C PRO A 78 0.98 11.46 6.08
N CYS A 79 0.14 11.61 5.07
CA CYS A 79 -0.62 12.84 4.82
C CYS A 79 -1.85 13.02 5.72
N GLY A 80 -2.18 12.04 6.56
CA GLY A 80 -3.29 12.07 7.53
C GLY A 80 -4.59 11.40 7.08
N HIS A 81 -4.76 11.11 5.79
CA HIS A 81 -6.00 10.51 5.27
C HIS A 81 -6.12 9.02 5.64
N LEU A 82 -7.35 8.60 5.95
CA LEU A 82 -7.74 7.24 6.33
C LEU A 82 -8.51 6.53 5.21
N PHE A 83 -8.29 5.23 5.10
CA PHE A 83 -8.96 4.33 4.16
C PHE A 83 -9.06 2.94 4.77
N HIS A 84 -9.98 2.10 4.29
CA HIS A 84 -9.92 0.67 4.61
C HIS A 84 -8.61 0.08 4.10
N LEU A 85 -7.96 -0.75 4.92
CA LEU A 85 -6.68 -1.38 4.58
C LEU A 85 -6.76 -2.13 3.24
N ALA A 86 -7.83 -2.92 3.06
CA ALA A 86 -8.08 -3.68 1.84
C ALA A 86 -8.29 -2.81 0.59
N CYS A 87 -8.75 -1.56 0.76
CA CYS A 87 -8.97 -0.64 -0.36
C CYS A 87 -7.68 0.08 -0.77
N ILE A 88 -6.92 0.58 0.20
CA ILE A 88 -5.78 1.47 -0.09
C ILE A 88 -4.51 0.73 -0.45
N ASP A 89 -4.25 -0.45 0.12
CA ASP A 89 -3.03 -1.23 -0.13
C ASP A 89 -2.83 -1.57 -1.61
N PRO A 90 -3.79 -2.18 -2.32
CA PRO A 90 -3.63 -2.47 -3.75
C PRO A 90 -3.54 -1.19 -4.59
N TYR A 91 -4.13 -0.10 -4.12
CA TYR A 91 -4.09 1.19 -4.81
C TYR A 91 -2.69 1.81 -4.74
N ILE A 92 -2.11 1.96 -3.55
CA ILE A 92 -0.80 2.61 -3.37
C ILE A 92 0.36 1.73 -3.84
N ALA A 93 0.17 0.41 -3.88
CA ALA A 93 1.11 -0.50 -4.52
C ALA A 93 1.31 -0.16 -6.01
N LYS A 94 0.26 0.34 -6.69
CA LYS A 94 0.29 0.72 -8.12
C LYS A 94 0.57 2.20 -8.33
N ALA A 95 -0.27 3.06 -7.77
CA ALA A 95 -0.29 4.50 -8.06
C ALA A 95 0.70 5.33 -7.21
N LYS A 96 1.20 4.76 -6.09
CA LYS A 96 2.17 5.37 -5.18
C LYS A 96 1.81 6.76 -4.60
N HIS A 97 0.55 7.19 -4.68
CA HIS A 97 0.08 8.47 -4.13
C HIS A 97 -1.26 8.35 -3.40
N CYS A 98 -1.57 9.29 -2.52
CA CYS A 98 -2.86 9.38 -1.82
C CYS A 98 -4.01 9.72 -2.80
N PRO A 99 -5.12 8.97 -2.82
CA PRO A 99 -6.29 9.29 -3.66
C PRO A 99 -6.89 10.67 -3.38
N MET A 100 -6.82 11.14 -2.13
CA MET A 100 -7.45 12.39 -1.68
C MET A 100 -6.62 13.64 -2.01
N CYS A 101 -5.30 13.59 -1.78
CA CYS A 101 -4.45 14.78 -1.85
C CYS A 101 -3.22 14.63 -2.75
N ARG A 102 -3.08 13.48 -3.44
CA ARG A 102 -1.99 13.18 -4.40
C ARG A 102 -0.57 13.19 -3.80
N ARG A 103 -0.40 13.40 -2.49
CA ARG A 103 0.88 13.26 -1.79
C ARG A 103 1.32 11.80 -1.77
N THR A 104 2.59 11.54 -2.07
CA THR A 104 3.16 10.19 -2.03
C THR A 104 3.45 9.79 -0.59
N PRO A 105 2.97 8.63 -0.10
CA PRO A 105 3.35 8.13 1.22
C PRO A 105 4.79 7.60 1.23
N PHE A 106 5.40 7.41 0.06
CA PHE A 106 6.78 6.98 -0.10
C PHE A 106 7.69 8.19 -0.34
N PRO A 107 8.90 8.21 0.24
CA PRO A 107 9.89 9.22 -0.10
C PRO A 107 10.22 9.11 -1.59
N PRO A 108 10.62 10.23 -2.25
CA PRO A 108 11.10 10.17 -3.61
C PRO A 108 12.26 9.17 -3.70
N ARG A 109 12.30 8.38 -4.79
CA ARG A 109 13.48 7.57 -5.10
C ARG A 109 14.68 8.51 -5.16
N ARG A 110 15.66 8.28 -4.28
CA ARG A 110 16.96 8.95 -4.39
C ARG A 110 17.65 8.39 -5.62
N LEU A 111 17.72 9.20 -6.67
CA LEU A 111 18.50 8.87 -7.87
C LEU A 111 19.98 9.00 -7.52
N SER A 112 20.77 8.03 -7.98
CA SER A 112 22.23 8.10 -7.95
C SER A 112 22.73 9.25 -8.83
N ALA A 113 23.96 9.70 -8.59
CA ALA A 113 24.61 10.71 -9.43
C ALA A 113 24.64 10.29 -10.92
N ALA A 114 24.85 8.99 -11.18
CA ALA A 114 24.81 8.42 -12.53
C ALA A 114 23.40 8.51 -13.16
N GLU A 115 22.33 8.16 -12.43
CA GLU A 115 20.95 8.29 -12.93
C GLU A 115 20.57 9.76 -13.19
N ILE A 116 21.04 10.69 -12.34
CA ILE A 116 20.82 12.13 -12.53
C ILE A 116 21.53 12.61 -13.80
N TYR A 117 22.76 12.17 -14.04
CA TYR A 117 23.54 12.50 -15.25
C TYR A 117 22.84 12.00 -16.52
N VAL A 118 22.41 10.74 -16.54
CA VAL A 118 21.72 10.14 -17.68
C VAL A 118 20.41 10.85 -17.99
N ARG A 119 19.61 11.21 -16.98
CA ARG A 119 18.36 11.96 -17.20
C ARG A 119 18.60 13.33 -17.84
N ARG A 120 19.64 14.06 -17.41
CA ARG A 120 19.99 15.37 -18.01
C ARG A 120 20.48 15.25 -19.45
N GLN A 121 21.16 14.15 -19.79
CA GLN A 121 21.65 13.90 -21.15
C GLN A 121 20.55 13.39 -22.10
N GLY A 122 19.41 12.92 -21.58
CA GLY A 122 18.26 12.50 -22.38
C GLY A 122 17.34 13.64 -22.85
N GLU A 123 17.61 14.89 -22.47
CA GLU A 123 16.89 16.08 -22.93
C GLU A 123 17.66 16.90 -23.99
N VAL A 124 18.92 16.54 -24.27
CA VAL A 124 19.68 17.19 -25.35
C VAL A 124 19.20 16.61 -26.67
N SER A 125 18.49 17.42 -27.44
CA SER A 125 18.00 17.05 -28.77
C SER A 125 19.19 16.71 -29.69
N GLU A 126 19.00 15.79 -30.65
CA GLU A 126 20.03 15.52 -31.70
C GLU A 126 20.49 16.82 -32.38
N GLU A 127 19.62 17.84 -32.40
CA GLU A 127 19.89 19.18 -32.92
C GLU A 127 20.94 19.94 -32.08
N GLU A 128 20.84 19.93 -30.75
CA GLU A 128 21.82 20.59 -29.87
C GLU A 128 23.19 19.90 -29.89
N LEU A 129 23.22 18.56 -30.00
CA LEU A 129 24.47 17.82 -30.18
C LEU A 129 25.15 18.18 -31.50
N MET A 130 24.38 18.28 -32.59
CA MET A 130 24.93 18.73 -33.86
C MET A 130 25.37 20.19 -33.83
N GLU A 131 24.69 21.04 -33.07
CA GLU A 131 25.05 22.45 -32.90
C GLU A 131 26.36 22.62 -32.11
N GLU A 132 26.56 21.88 -31.02
CA GLU A 132 27.81 21.87 -30.26
C GLU A 132 29.00 21.35 -31.11
N MET A 133 28.78 20.31 -31.92
CA MET A 133 29.79 19.80 -32.84
C MET A 133 30.15 20.80 -33.96
N ARG A 134 29.18 21.61 -34.41
CA ARG A 134 29.44 22.72 -35.35
C ARG A 134 30.23 23.84 -34.69
N ALA A 135 29.87 24.21 -33.45
CA ALA A 135 30.55 25.26 -32.69
C ALA A 135 32.01 24.87 -32.39
N ALA A 136 32.29 23.60 -32.08
CA ALA A 136 33.65 23.11 -31.85
C ALA A 136 34.53 23.02 -33.12
N ALA A 137 33.94 23.11 -34.31
CA ALA A 137 34.64 23.05 -35.59
C ALA A 137 35.01 24.43 -36.18
N THR A 138 34.64 25.53 -35.50
CA THR A 138 35.07 26.88 -35.89
C THR A 138 36.45 27.21 -35.29
N PRO A 139 37.46 27.59 -36.10
CA PRO A 139 38.83 27.87 -35.64
C PRO A 139 38.99 29.20 -34.90
#